data_AF-A0A966S0Z5-F1
#
_entry.id   AF-A0A966S0Z5-F1
#
_cell.length_a   1.000
_cell.length_b   1.000
_cell.length_c   1.000
_cell.angle_alpha   90.00
_cell.angle_beta   90.00
_cell.angle_gamma   90.00
#
_symmetry.space_group_name_H-M   'P 1'
#
loop_
_entity.id
_entity.type
_entity.pdbx_description
1 polymer ?
#
loop_
_entity_poly.entity_id
_entity_poly.type
_entity_poly.pdbx_seq_one_letter_code
_entity_poly.pdbx_strand_id
1 'polypeptide(L)'
;MFTGFFSRAAWILSFIATAASLTAEFVFNFDPCPLCLYQRYLMISIAILLFPVWGGHSFFKILATVSATIGMIISYDHAVLQDTPFESIPSLFSQLPDSYEGFSVFLTLPVASFITFSSILIFIVLSSIKE
;
A
#
# COMPACT_ATOMS: atom_id res chain seq x y z
N MET A 1 7.62 17.60 20.17
CA MET A 1 8.41 16.36 20.36
C MET A 1 7.67 15.10 19.87
N PHE A 2 6.39 14.92 20.22
CA PHE A 2 5.58 13.76 19.77
C PHE A 2 5.23 13.74 18.28
N THR A 3 5.03 14.90 17.64
CA THR A 3 4.65 15.00 16.21
C THR A 3 5.70 14.43 15.26
N GLY A 4 6.99 14.65 15.56
CA GLY A 4 8.09 14.06 14.80
C GLY A 4 8.27 12.55 15.01
N PHE A 5 7.71 11.97 16.08
CA PHE A 5 7.76 10.51 16.28
C PHE A 5 6.80 9.79 15.33
N PHE A 6 5.57 10.29 15.18
CA PHE A 6 4.55 9.67 14.32
C PHE A 6 4.93 9.72 12.83
N SER A 7 5.51 10.83 12.34
CA SER A 7 5.98 10.91 10.96
C SER A 7 7.14 9.96 10.67
N ARG A 8 8.06 9.77 11.64
CA ARG A 8 9.14 8.79 11.55
C ARG A 8 8.62 7.35 11.53
N ALA A 9 7.62 7.05 12.37
CA ALA A 9 6.98 5.73 12.38
C ALA A 9 6.29 5.42 11.04
N ALA A 10 5.55 6.38 10.47
CA ALA A 10 4.92 6.24 9.16
C ALA A 10 5.93 6.00 8.02
N TRP A 11 7.06 6.71 8.06
CA TRP A 11 8.14 6.51 7.09
C TRP A 11 8.75 5.10 7.19
N ILE A 12 9.12 4.66 8.39
CA ILE A 12 9.68 3.32 8.63
C ILE A 12 8.68 2.23 8.18
N LEU A 13 7.39 2.39 8.52
CA LEU A 13 6.33 1.48 8.08
C LEU A 13 6.23 1.38 6.56
N SER A 14 6.26 2.51 5.85
CA SER A 14 6.20 2.51 4.38
C SER A 14 7.41 1.80 3.74
N PHE A 15 8.59 1.95 4.34
CA PHE A 15 9.82 1.32 3.85
C PHE A 15 9.79 -0.19 4.11
N ILE A 16 9.41 -0.62 5.31
CA ILE A 16 9.26 -2.04 5.67
C ILE A 16 8.19 -2.70 4.80
N ALA A 17 7.06 -2.05 4.56
CA ALA A 17 5.99 -2.60 3.73
C ALA A 17 6.43 -2.78 2.27
N THR A 18 7.18 -1.82 1.72
CA THR A 18 7.76 -1.93 0.38
C THR A 18 8.76 -3.08 0.30
N ALA A 19 9.63 -3.22 1.31
CA ALA A 19 10.61 -4.31 1.38
C ALA A 19 9.93 -5.67 1.54
N ALA A 20 8.88 -5.77 2.37
CA ALA A 20 8.10 -6.99 2.56
C ALA A 20 7.41 -7.42 1.26
N SER A 21 6.82 -6.48 0.51
CA SER A 21 6.23 -6.75 -0.80
C SER A 21 7.27 -7.29 -1.79
N LEU A 22 8.49 -6.78 -1.76
CA LEU A 22 9.55 -7.20 -2.67
C LEU A 22 10.14 -8.58 -2.30
N THR A 23 10.33 -8.83 -1.00
CA THR A 23 10.76 -10.14 -0.51
C THR A 23 9.74 -11.23 -0.83
N ALA A 24 8.44 -10.92 -0.78
CA ALA A 24 7.40 -11.87 -1.18
C ALA A 24 7.54 -12.28 -2.65
N GLU A 25 7.85 -11.34 -3.54
CA GLU A 25 8.07 -11.58 -4.97
C GLU A 25 9.31 -12.47 -5.20
N PHE A 26 10.43 -12.17 -4.54
CA PHE A 26 11.68 -12.93 -4.68
C PHE A 26 11.62 -14.33 -4.05
N VAL A 27 10.96 -14.49 -2.91
CA VAL A 27 10.91 -15.77 -2.19
C VAL A 27 9.88 -16.71 -2.81
N PHE A 28 8.70 -16.20 -3.17
CA PHE A 28 7.60 -17.02 -3.64
C PHE A 28 7.50 -17.11 -5.18
N ASN A 29 8.31 -16.36 -5.94
CA ASN A 29 8.28 -16.34 -7.41
C ASN A 29 6.86 -16.17 -7.99
N PHE A 30 6.02 -15.39 -7.31
CA PHE A 30 4.70 -15.04 -7.83
C PHE A 30 4.85 -13.95 -8.88
N ASP A 31 4.29 -14.17 -10.07
CA ASP A 31 4.11 -13.10 -11.06
C ASP A 31 3.19 -12.03 -10.47
N PRO A 32 3.64 -10.76 -10.36
CA PRO A 32 2.86 -9.73 -9.73
C PRO A 32 1.72 -9.29 -10.65
N CYS A 33 0.50 -9.21 -10.10
CA CYS A 33 -0.61 -8.59 -10.82
C CYS A 33 -0.30 -7.11 -11.13
N PRO A 34 -0.74 -6.59 -12.29
CA PRO A 34 -0.52 -5.20 -12.68
C PRO A 34 -1.08 -4.21 -11.64
N LEU A 35 -2.22 -4.49 -10.99
CA LEU A 35 -2.76 -3.65 -9.91
C LEU A 35 -1.87 -3.66 -8.66
N CYS A 36 -1.28 -4.80 -8.28
CA CYS A 36 -0.37 -4.88 -7.15
C CYS A 36 0.89 -4.03 -7.39
N LEU A 37 1.40 -4.03 -8.63
CA LEU A 37 2.51 -3.15 -9.01
C LEU A 37 2.13 -1.67 -8.85
N TYR A 38 0.93 -1.27 -9.28
CA TYR A 38 0.43 0.10 -9.05
C TYR A 38 0.37 0.47 -7.57
N GLN A 39 -0.13 -0.41 -6.70
CA GLN A 39 -0.18 -0.18 -5.26
C GLN A 39 1.24 -0.01 -4.67
N ARG A 40 2.21 -0.79 -5.14
CA ARG A 40 3.61 -0.69 -4.71
C ARG A 40 4.28 0.62 -5.15
N TYR A 41 4.05 1.07 -6.38
CA TYR A 41 4.56 2.38 -6.83
C TYR A 41 3.98 3.54 -6.01
N LEU A 42 2.71 3.44 -5.59
CA LEU A 42 2.10 4.41 -4.68
C LEU A 42 2.73 4.37 -3.28
N MET A 43 3.01 3.19 -2.73
CA MET A 43 3.70 3.07 -1.43
C MET A 43 5.11 3.67 -1.46
N ILE A 44 5.87 3.41 -2.53
CA ILE A 44 7.20 4.00 -2.72
C ILE A 44 7.11 5.53 -2.81
N SER A 45 6.11 6.03 -3.54
CA SER A 45 5.88 7.48 -3.65
C SER A 45 5.62 8.11 -2.27
N ILE A 46 4.80 7.48 -1.43
CA ILE A 46 4.53 7.93 -0.06
C ILE A 46 5.80 7.89 0.80
N ALA A 47 6.60 6.82 0.70
CA ALA A 47 7.86 6.68 1.42
C ALA A 47 8.86 7.82 1.08
N ILE A 48 8.93 8.20 -0.20
CA ILE A 48 9.77 9.31 -0.66
C ILE A 48 9.21 10.66 -0.17
N LEU A 49 7.88 10.84 -0.22
CA LEU A 49 7.23 12.08 0.21
C LEU A 49 7.30 12.32 1.73
N LEU A 50 7.35 11.25 2.53
CA LEU A 50 7.53 11.33 3.98
C LEU A 50 8.98 11.55 4.40
N PHE A 51 9.96 11.29 3.52
CA PHE A 51 11.39 11.51 3.78
C PHE A 51 11.74 12.97 4.15
N PRO A 52 11.27 14.01 3.41
CA PRO A 52 11.54 15.41 3.75
C PRO A 52 10.68 15.98 4.89
N VAL A 53 9.82 15.21 5.56
CA VAL A 53 9.02 15.72 6.71
C VAL A 53 9.92 16.15 7.88
N TRP A 54 11.22 15.84 7.81
CA TRP A 54 12.25 16.39 8.68
C TRP A 54 12.37 17.93 8.61
N GLY A 55 11.92 18.55 7.51
CA GLY A 55 11.97 19.99 7.29
C GLY A 55 10.73 20.78 7.73
N GLY A 56 9.69 20.14 8.30
CA GLY A 56 8.51 20.84 8.83
C GLY A 56 7.53 21.41 7.79
N HIS A 57 7.67 21.06 6.50
CA HIS A 57 6.78 21.54 5.46
C HIS A 57 5.46 20.74 5.40
N SER A 58 4.36 21.34 5.86
CA SER A 58 3.01 20.73 5.85
C SER A 58 2.52 20.32 4.46
N PHE A 59 3.08 20.90 3.39
CA PHE A 59 2.76 20.54 2.00
C PHE A 59 3.03 19.05 1.71
N PHE A 60 4.15 18.50 2.17
CA PHE A 60 4.49 17.10 1.96
C PHE A 60 3.55 16.15 2.74
N LYS A 61 3.07 16.57 3.92
CA LYS A 61 2.08 15.80 4.69
C LYS A 61 0.78 15.69 3.91
N ILE A 62 0.28 16.80 3.35
CA ILE A 62 -0.96 16.82 2.56
C ILE A 62 -0.82 15.91 1.33
N LEU A 63 0.30 16.00 0.62
CA LEU A 63 0.53 15.16 -0.56
C LEU A 63 0.64 13.67 -0.21
N ALA A 64 1.25 13.35 0.93
CA ALA A 64 1.28 11.99 1.48
C ALA A 64 -0.13 11.50 1.89
N THR A 65 -0.98 12.36 2.47
CA THR A 65 -2.38 12.03 2.81
C THR A 65 -3.20 11.73 1.56
N VAL A 66 -3.08 12.56 0.52
CA VAL A 66 -3.81 12.36 -0.74
C VAL A 66 -3.39 11.05 -1.41
N SER A 67 -2.08 10.80 -1.52
CA SER A 67 -1.56 9.56 -2.11
C SER A 67 -1.93 8.31 -1.30
N ALA A 68 -1.90 8.36 0.04
CA ALA A 68 -2.36 7.28 0.90
C ALA A 68 -3.87 7.00 0.74
N THR A 69 -4.68 8.05 0.58
CA THR A 69 -6.13 7.91 0.34
C THR A 69 -6.42 7.24 -0.99
N ILE A 70 -5.69 7.62 -2.05
CA ILE A 70 -5.80 6.99 -3.37
C ILE A 70 -5.39 5.52 -3.29
N GLY A 71 -4.27 5.20 -2.62
CA GLY A 71 -3.83 3.82 -2.40
C GLY A 71 -4.84 2.98 -1.60
N MET A 72 -5.51 3.58 -0.63
CA MET A 72 -6.57 2.93 0.15
C MET A 72 -7.81 2.61 -0.71
N ILE A 73 -8.22 3.52 -1.60
CA ILE A 73 -9.36 3.28 -2.52
C ILE A 73 -9.02 2.16 -3.51
N ILE A 74 -7.81 2.19 -4.10
CA ILE A 74 -7.37 1.18 -5.07
C ILE A 74 -7.22 -0.21 -4.42
N SER A 75 -6.76 -0.28 -3.17
CA SER A 75 -6.67 -1.54 -2.43
C SER A 75 -8.04 -2.09 -2.03
N TYR A 76 -8.98 -1.22 -1.68
CA TYR A 76 -10.37 -1.62 -1.45
C TYR A 76 -11.02 -2.17 -2.71
N ASP A 77 -10.90 -1.48 -3.85
CA ASP A 77 -11.41 -1.95 -5.14
C ASP A 77 -10.81 -3.30 -5.54
N HIS A 78 -9.49 -3.46 -5.34
CA HIS A 78 -8.81 -4.74 -5.59
C HIS A 78 -9.31 -5.88 -4.67
N ALA A 79 -9.60 -5.59 -3.40
CA ALA A 79 -10.16 -6.59 -2.49
C ALA A 79 -11.58 -7.01 -2.90
N VAL A 80 -12.40 -6.08 -3.39
CA VAL A 80 -13.76 -6.38 -3.91
C VAL A 80 -13.67 -7.22 -5.19
N LEU A 81 -12.75 -6.88 -6.10
CA LEU A 81 -12.50 -7.64 -7.33
C LEU A 81 -12.05 -9.10 -7.06
N GLN A 82 -11.41 -9.36 -5.92
CA GLN A 82 -11.03 -10.73 -5.54
C GLN A 82 -12.17 -11.56 -4.96
N ASP A 83 -13.19 -10.91 -4.39
CA ASP A 83 -14.39 -11.58 -3.86
C ASP A 83 -15.40 -11.90 -4.98
N THR A 84 -15.29 -11.23 -6.14
CA THR A 84 -16.12 -11.53 -7.31
C THR A 84 -15.72 -12.83 -8.02
N PRO A 85 -16.67 -13.71 -8.38
CA PRO A 85 -16.37 -14.98 -9.03
C PRO A 85 -15.69 -14.78 -10.38
N PHE A 86 -14.63 -15.58 -10.60
CA PHE A 86 -13.71 -15.55 -11.75
C PHE A 86 -14.39 -15.46 -13.13
N GLU A 87 -15.61 -16.00 -13.25
CA GLU A 87 -16.38 -16.06 -14.50
C GLU A 87 -16.86 -14.68 -14.99
N SER A 88 -16.79 -13.66 -14.14
CA SER A 88 -17.18 -12.28 -14.44
C SER A 88 -16.00 -11.33 -14.65
N ILE A 89 -14.76 -11.81 -14.52
CA ILE A 89 -13.56 -10.98 -14.62
C ILE A 89 -13.18 -10.81 -16.10
N PRO A 90 -13.07 -9.57 -16.62
CA PRO A 90 -12.62 -9.31 -17.99
C PRO A 90 -11.25 -9.96 -18.25
N SER A 91 -11.10 -10.61 -19.41
CA SER A 91 -9.90 -11.36 -19.84
C SER A 91 -8.59 -10.55 -19.86
N LEU A 92 -8.64 -9.23 -19.70
CA LEU A 92 -7.45 -8.39 -19.49
C LEU A 92 -6.78 -8.62 -18.12
N PHE A 93 -7.50 -9.17 -17.14
CA PHE A 93 -7.01 -9.47 -15.79
C PHE A 93 -6.76 -10.97 -15.55
N SER A 94 -6.95 -11.81 -16.57
CA SER A 94 -6.90 -13.29 -16.45
C SER A 94 -5.49 -13.87 -16.41
N GLN A 95 -4.45 -13.10 -16.02
CA GLN A 95 -3.12 -13.66 -15.73
C GLN A 95 -3.06 -14.33 -14.35
N LEU A 96 -4.20 -14.84 -13.86
CA LEU A 96 -4.23 -15.62 -12.63
C LEU A 96 -3.67 -17.01 -12.97
N PRO A 97 -2.57 -17.44 -12.33
CA PRO A 97 -2.02 -18.76 -12.59
C PRO A 97 -3.02 -19.84 -12.16
N ASP A 98 -3.15 -20.89 -12.96
CA ASP A 98 -3.98 -22.09 -12.72
C ASP A 98 -3.58 -22.89 -11.45
N SER A 99 -2.63 -22.39 -10.65
CA SER A 99 -2.10 -23.04 -9.46
C SER A 99 -2.82 -22.58 -8.19
N TYR A 100 -3.63 -23.50 -7.66
CA TYR A 100 -4.34 -23.45 -6.37
C TYR A 100 -3.46 -23.07 -5.14
N GLU A 101 -2.13 -23.14 -5.25
CA GLU A 101 -1.16 -22.76 -4.21
C GLU A 101 -1.00 -21.23 -4.06
N GLY A 102 -1.25 -20.44 -5.12
CA GLY A 102 -1.08 -18.97 -5.11
C GLY A 102 -2.32 -18.17 -4.68
N PHE A 103 -3.49 -18.81 -4.65
CA PHE A 103 -4.78 -18.16 -4.40
C PHE A 103 -4.89 -17.56 -2.97
N SER A 104 -4.36 -18.25 -1.96
CA SER A 104 -4.37 -17.79 -0.56
C SER A 104 -3.50 -16.53 -0.36
N VAL A 105 -2.33 -16.49 -1.01
CA VAL A 105 -1.40 -15.34 -0.96
C VAL A 105 -1.98 -14.16 -1.73
N PHE A 106 -2.64 -14.41 -2.86
CA PHE A 106 -3.31 -13.35 -3.62
C PHE A 106 -4.41 -12.67 -2.79
N LEU A 107 -5.19 -13.42 -2.00
CA LEU A 107 -6.22 -12.87 -1.11
C LEU A 107 -5.64 -12.01 0.02
N THR A 108 -4.45 -12.36 0.52
CA THR A 108 -3.85 -11.67 1.67
C THR A 108 -3.11 -10.39 1.26
N LEU A 109 -2.62 -10.27 0.04
CA LEU A 109 -1.84 -9.12 -0.43
C LEU A 109 -2.62 -7.79 -0.46
N PRO A 110 -3.82 -7.68 -1.08
CA PRO A 110 -4.57 -6.42 -1.09
C PRO A 110 -5.13 -6.04 0.28
N VAL A 111 -5.47 -7.02 1.12
CA VAL A 111 -5.89 -6.76 2.49
C VAL A 111 -4.71 -6.20 3.30
N ALA A 112 -3.51 -6.76 3.13
CA ALA A 112 -2.30 -6.25 3.78
C ALA A 112 -1.93 -4.83 3.31
N SER A 113 -2.06 -4.54 2.02
CA SER A 113 -1.81 -3.19 1.49
C SER A 113 -2.85 -2.19 2.01
N PHE A 114 -4.13 -2.56 2.07
CA PHE A 114 -5.19 -1.74 2.68
C PHE A 114 -4.90 -1.40 4.14
N ILE A 115 -4.54 -2.39 4.96
CA ILE A 115 -4.17 -2.18 6.36
C ILE A 115 -3.01 -1.20 6.47
N THR A 116 -2.01 -1.33 5.59
CA THR A 116 -0.83 -0.47 5.64
C THR A 116 -1.13 0.96 5.22
N PHE A 117 -1.89 1.18 4.13
CA PHE A 117 -2.32 2.53 3.73
C PHE A 117 -3.17 3.19 4.81
N SER A 118 -4.09 2.44 5.43
CA SER A 118 -4.91 2.92 6.54
C SER A 118 -4.05 3.30 7.76
N SER A 119 -3.08 2.46 8.14
CA SER A 119 -2.14 2.75 9.22
C SER A 119 -1.32 4.02 8.97
N ILE A 120 -0.78 4.18 7.74
CA ILE A 120 -0.04 5.39 7.34
C ILE A 120 -0.94 6.63 7.42
N LEU A 121 -2.19 6.54 6.94
CA LEU A 121 -3.17 7.61 7.03
C LEU A 121 -3.42 8.04 8.47
N ILE A 122 -3.67 7.08 9.36
CA ILE A 122 -3.89 7.32 10.80
C ILE A 122 -2.69 8.05 11.40
N PHE A 123 -1.47 7.59 11.12
CA PHE A 123 -0.27 8.24 11.66
C PHE A 123 -0.06 9.66 11.13
N ILE A 124 -0.33 9.93 9.85
CA ILE A 124 -0.25 11.27 9.30
C ILE A 124 -1.31 12.18 9.93
N VAL A 125 -2.56 11.74 10.02
CA VAL A 125 -3.67 12.51 10.61
C VAL A 125 -3.41 12.82 12.08
N LEU A 126 -2.96 11.83 12.88
CA LEU A 126 -2.56 12.05 14.27
C LEU A 126 -1.41 13.06 14.40
N SER A 127 -0.48 13.08 13.44
CA SER A 127 0.60 14.07 13.41
C SER A 127 0.13 15.48 13.07
N SER A 128 -1.01 15.62 12.38
CA SER A 128 -1.61 16.90 11.98
C SER A 128 -2.56 17.49 13.03
N ILE A 129 -3.23 16.67 13.85
CA ILE A 129 -4.11 17.15 14.93
C ILE A 129 -3.31 17.81 16.08
N LYS A 130 -2.02 17.49 16.19
CA LYS A 130 -1.16 17.89 17.31
C LYS A 130 -0.17 19.02 16.96
N GLU A 131 -0.29 19.59 15.76
CA GLU A 131 0.30 20.89 15.38
C GLU A 131 -0.66 22.02 15.76
#